data_AF-A0A835LUT3-F1
#
_entry.id   AF-A0A835LUT3-F1
#
_cell.length_a   1.000
_cell.length_b   1.000
_cell.length_c   1.000
_cell.angle_alpha   90.00
_cell.angle_beta   90.00
_cell.angle_gamma   90.00
#
_symmetry.space_group_name_H-M   'P 1'
#
loop_
_entity.id
_entity.type
_entity.pdbx_description
1 polymer ?
#
loop_
_entity_poly.entity_id
_entity_poly.type
_entity_poly.pdbx_seq_one_letter_code
_entity_poly.pdbx_strand_id
1 'polypeptide(L)'
;MSLYFKIGLVLDQLNGDERKEIPRLDNELVKPLKHSLDLPPPGNKGRTYICTCMIFMRPTSGAKQVMKKWIEQLQGQPWSRKVKSNHQPAFNWDLNKTARQVDLYLLPQVAFPSGGLYFKNQTWVQETKGQHVIIHYNYITGFDKKIKRFHDFGLWLVDDHAQEPPLGRV
;
A
#
# COMPACT_ATOMS: atom_id res chain seq x y z
N MET A 1 25.51 -21.83 6.65
CA MET A 1 24.33 -21.95 5.76
C MET A 1 23.52 -20.67 5.91
N SER A 2 23.73 -19.69 5.04
CA SER A 2 23.19 -18.32 5.20
C SER A 2 21.95 -18.16 4.32
N LEU A 3 20.75 -18.16 4.92
CA LEU A 3 19.50 -17.86 4.21
C LEU A 3 19.38 -16.34 4.00
N TYR A 4 19.79 -15.86 2.84
CA TYR A 4 19.69 -14.45 2.43
C TYR A 4 18.29 -14.11 1.89
N PHE A 5 17.33 -13.74 2.74
CA PHE A 5 15.97 -13.35 2.29
C PHE A 5 15.80 -11.86 1.96
N LYS A 6 16.33 -11.33 0.86
CA LYS A 6 16.04 -9.95 0.40
C LYS A 6 14.53 -9.78 0.22
N ILE A 7 13.87 -8.91 0.99
CA ILE A 7 12.42 -8.67 0.87
C ILE A 7 12.16 -7.19 1.13
N GLY A 8 11.51 -6.54 0.16
CA GLY A 8 10.75 -5.31 0.37
C GLY A 8 9.26 -5.59 0.16
N LEU A 9 8.40 -5.20 1.11
CA LEU A 9 6.95 -5.33 0.98
C LEU A 9 6.32 -3.97 0.75
N VAL A 10 5.45 -3.83 -0.25
CA VAL A 10 4.75 -2.56 -0.52
C VAL A 10 3.24 -2.77 -0.67
N LEU A 11 2.46 -1.84 -0.17
CA LEU A 11 1.01 -1.86 -0.35
C LEU A 11 0.64 -1.74 -1.81
N ASP A 12 -0.30 -2.58 -2.22
CA ASP A 12 -0.88 -2.51 -3.54
C ASP A 12 -1.95 -1.41 -3.61
N GLN A 13 -1.89 -0.58 -4.64
CA GLN A 13 -2.97 0.31 -5.05
C GLN A 13 -2.99 0.27 -6.56
N LEU A 14 -3.98 -0.39 -7.16
CA LEU A 14 -3.99 -0.58 -8.60
C LEU A 14 -4.23 0.73 -9.37
N ASN A 15 -3.69 0.73 -10.59
CA ASN A 15 -3.46 1.89 -11.44
C ASN A 15 -4.75 2.36 -12.13
N GLY A 16 -4.89 3.67 -12.32
CA GLY A 16 -6.02 4.28 -13.02
C GLY A 16 -6.06 4.05 -14.54
N ASP A 17 -5.19 3.23 -15.14
CA ASP A 17 -5.15 2.95 -16.59
C ASP A 17 -5.68 1.55 -16.97
N GLU A 18 -5.94 0.64 -16.01
CA GLU A 18 -6.62 -0.66 -16.23
C GLU A 18 -8.16 -0.53 -16.25
N ARG A 19 -8.69 0.69 -16.41
CA ARG A 19 -10.12 1.02 -16.27
C ARG A 19 -11.06 0.51 -17.38
N LYS A 20 -10.58 -0.32 -18.32
CA LYS A 20 -11.31 -0.63 -19.55
C LYS A 20 -11.82 -2.07 -19.73
N GLU A 21 -11.36 -3.07 -18.99
CA GLU A 21 -11.72 -4.48 -19.31
C GLU A 21 -12.17 -5.37 -18.14
N ILE A 22 -12.34 -4.83 -16.93
CA ILE A 22 -12.85 -5.61 -15.78
C ILE A 22 -14.17 -5.00 -15.30
N PRO A 23 -15.26 -5.79 -15.09
CA PRO A 23 -16.57 -5.28 -14.68
C PRO A 23 -16.45 -4.42 -13.43
N ARG A 24 -16.94 -3.17 -13.53
CA ARG A 24 -16.84 -2.15 -12.49
C ARG A 24 -17.84 -2.41 -11.38
N LEU A 25 -17.36 -3.00 -10.29
CA LEU A 25 -17.94 -2.77 -8.97
C LEU A 25 -17.07 -1.70 -8.28
N ASP A 26 -17.51 -0.45 -8.43
CA ASP A 26 -17.27 0.66 -7.51
C ASP A 26 -15.93 0.71 -6.73
N ASN A 27 -14.88 0.87 -7.54
CA ASN A 27 -13.69 1.71 -7.35
C ASN A 27 -12.38 1.09 -6.85
N GLU A 28 -12.29 -0.19 -6.52
CA GLU A 28 -11.00 -0.88 -6.40
C GLU A 28 -11.04 -2.28 -6.99
N LEU A 29 -10.00 -2.64 -7.75
CA LEU A 29 -9.83 -3.98 -8.31
C LEU A 29 -9.58 -4.96 -7.15
N VAL A 30 -10.55 -5.83 -6.90
CA VAL A 30 -10.45 -6.91 -5.92
C VAL A 30 -9.56 -8.00 -6.51
N LYS A 31 -8.41 -8.26 -5.87
CA LYS A 31 -7.53 -9.35 -6.27
C LYS A 31 -8.08 -10.69 -5.73
N PRO A 32 -7.93 -11.79 -6.48
CA PRO A 32 -8.23 -13.12 -5.96
C PRO A 32 -7.47 -13.39 -4.66
N LEU A 33 -8.05 -14.12 -3.71
CA LEU A 33 -7.39 -14.40 -2.42
C LEU A 33 -6.00 -15.05 -2.59
N LYS A 34 -5.85 -15.89 -3.62
CA LYS A 34 -4.56 -16.42 -4.06
C LYS A 34 -4.14 -15.70 -5.34
N HIS A 35 -3.18 -14.80 -5.24
CA HIS A 35 -2.57 -14.09 -6.37
C HIS A 35 -1.06 -14.00 -6.18
N SER A 36 -0.32 -13.77 -7.27
CA SER A 36 1.12 -13.52 -7.17
C SER A 36 1.37 -12.26 -6.35
N LEU A 37 2.37 -12.31 -5.47
CA LEU A 37 2.86 -11.15 -4.75
C LEU A 37 3.90 -10.37 -5.57
N ASP A 38 4.20 -10.79 -6.79
CA ASP A 38 5.10 -10.05 -7.66
C ASP A 38 4.51 -8.67 -8.03
N LEU A 39 5.40 -7.77 -8.45
CA LEU A 39 4.96 -6.49 -8.99
C LEU A 39 4.06 -6.70 -10.21
N PRO A 40 2.93 -5.99 -10.31
CA PRO A 40 2.11 -6.07 -11.50
C PRO A 40 2.88 -5.51 -12.70
N PRO A 41 2.56 -5.99 -13.91
CA PRO A 41 3.22 -5.50 -15.12
C PRO A 41 3.07 -3.98 -15.21
N PRO A 42 4.07 -3.28 -15.78
CA PRO A 42 3.99 -1.84 -15.94
C PRO A 42 2.80 -1.48 -16.84
N GLY A 43 2.00 -0.47 -16.46
CA GLY A 43 0.94 0.05 -17.31
C GLY A 43 1.48 0.80 -18.53
N ASN A 44 0.58 1.41 -19.32
CA ASN A 44 0.88 2.07 -20.63
C ASN A 44 2.02 3.11 -20.63
N LYS A 45 2.44 3.62 -19.46
CA LYS A 45 3.57 4.56 -19.30
C LYS A 45 4.83 3.92 -18.70
N GLY A 46 4.92 2.58 -18.71
CA GLY A 46 6.02 1.84 -18.09
C GLY A 46 6.00 1.88 -16.55
N ARG A 47 4.84 2.21 -15.95
CA ARG A 47 4.71 2.43 -14.50
C ARG A 47 3.76 1.44 -13.87
N THR A 48 4.24 0.82 -12.81
CA THR A 48 3.41 0.16 -11.81
C THR A 48 2.90 1.25 -10.88
N TYR A 49 1.68 1.10 -10.37
CA TYR A 49 1.15 1.97 -9.33
C TYR A 49 0.94 1.09 -8.12
N ILE A 50 1.63 1.46 -7.05
CA ILE A 50 1.57 0.83 -5.73
C ILE A 50 1.57 1.95 -4.70
N CYS A 51 0.94 1.68 -3.57
CA CYS A 51 0.84 2.62 -2.47
C CYS A 51 2.11 2.63 -1.64
N THR A 52 2.66 3.81 -1.37
CA THR A 52 3.90 3.93 -0.57
C THR A 52 3.64 4.14 0.92
N CYS A 53 2.40 4.00 1.40
CA CYS A 53 2.03 4.34 2.77
C CYS A 53 2.46 3.30 3.82
N MET A 54 2.71 2.06 3.40
CA MET A 54 3.36 1.06 4.24
C MET A 54 4.37 0.32 3.38
N ILE A 55 5.63 0.40 3.82
CA ILE A 55 6.76 -0.25 3.17
C ILE A 55 7.58 -0.92 4.27
N PHE A 56 7.80 -2.21 4.14
CA PHE A 56 8.80 -2.91 4.93
C PHE A 56 10.04 -3.14 4.08
N MET A 57 11.22 -2.74 4.56
CA MET A 57 12.48 -2.95 3.84
C MET A 57 13.57 -3.38 4.80
N ARG A 58 14.30 -4.43 4.42
CA ARG A 58 15.59 -4.74 5.05
C ARG A 58 16.68 -3.82 4.49
N PRO A 59 17.62 -3.30 5.32
CA PRO A 59 18.62 -2.32 4.92
C PRO A 59 19.79 -2.92 4.11
N THR A 60 19.46 -3.66 3.04
CA THR A 60 20.42 -4.26 2.09
C THR A 60 21.00 -3.21 1.14
N SER A 61 22.07 -3.56 0.42
CA SER A 61 22.65 -2.68 -0.62
C SER A 61 21.63 -2.30 -1.70
N GLY A 62 20.85 -3.27 -2.18
CA GLY A 62 19.76 -3.03 -3.14
C GLY A 62 18.69 -2.10 -2.59
N ALA A 63 18.21 -2.31 -1.34
CA ALA A 63 17.20 -1.45 -0.74
C ALA A 63 17.72 0.00 -0.57
N LYS A 64 18.98 0.16 -0.17
CA LYS A 64 19.63 1.49 -0.12
C LYS A 64 19.68 2.14 -1.50
N GLN A 65 19.90 1.37 -2.57
CA GLN A 65 19.89 1.88 -3.94
C GLN A 65 18.50 2.35 -4.37
N VAL A 66 17.45 1.58 -4.06
CA VAL A 66 16.04 1.99 -4.28
C VAL A 66 15.75 3.31 -3.57
N MET A 67 16.13 3.44 -2.29
CA MET A 67 15.94 4.68 -1.53
C MET A 67 16.67 5.87 -2.14
N LYS A 68 17.92 5.69 -2.60
CA LYS A 68 18.67 6.75 -3.30
C LYS A 68 17.96 7.20 -4.58
N LYS A 69 17.50 6.25 -5.41
CA LYS A 69 16.73 6.56 -6.63
C LYS A 69 15.43 7.27 -6.32
N TRP A 70 14.73 6.85 -5.27
CA TRP A 70 13.52 7.54 -4.84
C TRP A 70 13.78 8.99 -4.43
N ILE A 71 14.88 9.26 -3.70
CA ILE A 71 15.29 10.63 -3.34
C ILE A 71 15.61 11.46 -4.60
N GLU A 72 16.36 10.91 -5.56
CA GLU A 72 16.65 11.57 -6.84
C GLU A 72 15.34 11.95 -7.56
N GLN A 73 14.36 11.03 -7.59
CA GLN A 73 13.05 11.29 -8.18
C GLN A 73 12.28 12.38 -7.43
N LEU A 74 12.26 12.34 -6.10
CA LEU A 74 11.63 13.36 -5.26
C LEU A 74 12.21 14.76 -5.47
N GLN A 75 13.52 14.86 -5.73
CA GLN A 75 14.21 16.11 -6.02
C GLN A 75 13.93 16.60 -7.45
N GLY A 76 13.98 15.70 -8.44
CA GLY A 76 13.80 16.06 -9.85
C GLY A 76 12.35 16.31 -10.27
N GLN A 77 11.39 15.64 -9.61
CA GLN A 77 9.94 15.72 -9.87
C GLN A 77 9.55 15.65 -11.37
N PRO A 78 10.05 14.68 -12.18
CA PRO A 78 9.76 14.62 -13.61
C PRO A 78 8.26 14.44 -13.95
N TRP A 79 7.43 14.06 -12.97
CA TRP A 79 5.98 13.93 -13.14
C TRP A 79 5.20 15.23 -12.90
N SER A 80 5.76 16.25 -12.24
CA SER A 80 5.07 17.52 -12.01
C SER A 80 6.03 18.61 -11.54
N ARG A 81 6.11 19.72 -12.29
CA ARG A 81 6.81 20.95 -11.84
C ARG A 81 5.97 21.84 -10.92
N LYS A 82 4.66 21.57 -10.80
CA LYS A 82 3.68 22.45 -10.12
C LYS A 82 3.34 22.01 -8.69
N VAL A 83 3.54 20.73 -8.35
CA VAL A 83 3.13 20.16 -7.06
C VAL A 83 4.37 19.67 -6.33
N LYS A 84 4.68 20.31 -5.20
CA LYS A 84 5.79 19.92 -4.32
C LYS A 84 5.62 18.45 -3.90
N SER A 85 6.65 17.64 -4.18
CA SER A 85 7.01 16.39 -3.50
C SER A 85 5.83 15.45 -3.14
N ASN A 86 5.37 14.65 -4.11
CA ASN A 86 4.49 13.51 -3.83
C ASN A 86 5.30 12.21 -3.82
N HIS A 87 5.33 11.53 -2.67
CA HIS A 87 6.13 10.32 -2.42
C HIS A 87 5.73 9.14 -3.33
N GLN A 88 4.43 8.96 -3.56
CA GLN A 88 3.94 7.79 -4.30
C GLN A 88 4.26 7.85 -5.80
N PRO A 89 4.00 8.95 -6.55
CA PRO A 89 4.43 9.06 -7.93
C PRO A 89 5.95 8.96 -8.10
N ALA A 90 6.73 9.51 -7.16
CA ALA A 90 8.18 9.43 -7.18
C ALA A 90 8.68 7.99 -7.10
N PHE A 91 8.10 7.20 -6.20
CA PHE A 91 8.48 5.79 -6.02
C PHE A 91 8.11 4.97 -7.25
N ASN A 92 6.87 5.12 -7.73
CA ASN A 92 6.33 4.39 -8.86
C ASN A 92 7.02 4.72 -10.20
N TRP A 93 7.67 5.88 -10.31
CA TRP A 93 8.36 6.28 -11.53
C TRP A 93 9.57 5.40 -11.85
N ASP A 94 10.31 4.99 -10.82
CA ASP A 94 11.56 4.24 -10.96
C ASP A 94 11.49 2.82 -10.40
N LEU A 95 10.36 2.42 -9.81
CA LEU A 95 10.16 1.09 -9.26
C LEU A 95 10.53 -0.02 -10.26
N ASN A 96 9.97 0.04 -11.48
CA ASN A 96 10.25 -0.97 -12.51
C ASN A 96 11.70 -0.96 -13.00
N LYS A 97 12.39 0.19 -12.90
CA LYS A 97 13.82 0.29 -13.25
C LYS A 97 14.71 -0.35 -12.19
N THR A 98 14.21 -0.45 -10.96
CA THR A 98 14.92 -1.05 -9.83
C THR A 98 14.40 -2.44 -9.46
N ALA A 99 13.36 -2.95 -10.13
CA ALA A 99 12.73 -4.24 -9.88
C ALA A 99 13.65 -5.46 -10.03
N ARG A 100 14.83 -5.30 -10.64
CA ARG A 100 15.87 -6.36 -10.73
C ARG A 100 17.02 -6.17 -9.72
N GLN A 101 17.01 -5.10 -8.94
CA GLN A 101 18.05 -4.76 -7.96
C GLN A 101 17.68 -5.24 -6.55
N VAL A 102 16.38 -5.42 -6.31
CA VAL A 102 15.80 -5.88 -5.05
C VAL A 102 14.65 -6.83 -5.35
N ASP A 103 14.49 -7.85 -4.52
CA ASP A 103 13.28 -8.66 -4.52
C ASP A 103 12.16 -7.84 -3.84
N LEU A 104 11.13 -7.54 -4.62
CA LEU A 104 9.98 -6.72 -4.24
C LEU A 104 8.72 -7.56 -4.31
N TYR A 105 7.95 -7.50 -3.23
CA TYR A 105 6.70 -8.21 -3.10
C TYR A 105 5.60 -7.26 -2.65
N LEU A 106 4.39 -7.50 -3.12
CA LEU A 106 3.20 -6.80 -2.66
C LEU A 106 2.71 -7.39 -1.34
N LEU A 107 2.26 -6.51 -0.46
CA LEU A 107 1.48 -6.94 0.70
C LEU A 107 0.12 -7.48 0.23
N PRO A 108 -0.34 -8.64 0.75
CA PRO A 108 -1.62 -9.20 0.35
C PRO A 108 -2.77 -8.22 0.64
N GLN A 109 -3.59 -7.92 -0.37
CA GLN A 109 -4.72 -6.98 -0.26
C GLN A 109 -5.72 -7.40 0.85
N VAL A 110 -5.85 -8.70 1.11
CA VAL A 110 -6.71 -9.23 2.19
C VAL A 110 -6.23 -8.83 3.58
N ALA A 111 -4.91 -8.85 3.81
CA ALA A 111 -4.31 -8.48 5.08
C ALA A 111 -4.10 -6.96 5.19
N PHE A 112 -3.88 -6.29 4.06
CA PHE A 112 -3.58 -4.87 3.99
C PHE A 112 -4.48 -4.11 3.00
N PRO A 113 -5.80 -4.11 3.20
CA PRO A 113 -6.72 -3.46 2.28
C PRO A 113 -6.57 -1.94 2.34
N SER A 114 -6.88 -1.30 1.22
CA SER A 114 -7.15 0.13 1.23
C SER A 114 -8.52 0.41 1.87
N GLY A 115 -8.72 1.63 2.34
CA GLY A 115 -10.00 2.09 2.86
C GLY A 115 -11.08 2.16 1.78
N GLY A 116 -10.71 2.38 0.51
CA GLY A 116 -11.65 2.31 -0.61
C GLY A 116 -12.34 0.95 -0.67
N LEU A 117 -11.55 -0.13 -0.70
CA LEU A 117 -12.04 -1.50 -0.69
C LEU A 117 -12.78 -1.83 0.61
N TYR A 118 -12.13 -1.62 1.76
CA TYR A 118 -12.67 -2.03 3.06
C TYR A 118 -14.00 -1.31 3.40
N PHE A 119 -14.09 0.00 3.18
CA PHE A 119 -15.28 0.75 3.61
C PHE A 119 -16.42 0.77 2.59
N LYS A 120 -16.21 0.29 1.36
CA LYS A 120 -17.24 0.31 0.30
C LYS A 120 -17.72 -1.07 -0.13
N ASN A 121 -16.87 -2.10 -0.06
CA ASN A 121 -17.22 -3.44 -0.50
C ASN A 121 -17.56 -4.34 0.70
N GLN A 122 -18.82 -4.29 1.13
CA GLN A 122 -19.27 -5.02 2.31
C GLN A 122 -19.20 -6.55 2.12
N THR A 123 -19.52 -7.06 0.93
CA THR A 123 -19.42 -8.49 0.62
C THR A 123 -18.00 -8.99 0.82
N TRP A 124 -17.02 -8.30 0.23
CA TRP A 124 -15.61 -8.66 0.36
C TRP A 124 -15.14 -8.65 1.82
N VAL A 125 -15.53 -7.64 2.61
CA VAL A 125 -15.18 -7.58 4.04
C VAL A 125 -15.78 -8.74 4.82
N GLN A 126 -17.01 -9.17 4.52
CA GLN A 126 -17.59 -10.34 5.18
C GLN A 126 -16.85 -11.63 4.81
N GLU A 127 -16.51 -11.81 3.53
CA GLU A 127 -15.77 -12.98 3.04
C GLU A 127 -14.35 -13.08 3.61
N THR A 128 -13.76 -11.93 3.98
CA THR A 128 -12.38 -11.82 4.46
C THR A 128 -12.26 -11.47 5.94
N LYS A 129 -13.37 -11.53 6.67
CA LYS A 129 -13.45 -11.20 8.10
C LYS A 129 -12.40 -11.98 8.90
N GLY A 130 -11.67 -11.28 9.76
CA GLY A 130 -10.61 -11.85 10.60
C GLY A 130 -9.26 -12.02 9.92
N GLN A 131 -9.12 -11.68 8.63
CA GLN A 131 -7.84 -11.76 7.91
C GLN A 131 -7.11 -10.42 7.80
N HIS A 132 -7.78 -9.31 8.15
CA HIS A 132 -7.23 -7.97 8.05
C HIS A 132 -6.23 -7.69 9.19
N VAL A 133 -5.06 -7.17 8.82
CA VAL A 133 -3.99 -6.80 9.77
C VAL A 133 -3.91 -5.27 9.90
N ILE A 134 -3.85 -4.54 8.78
CA ILE A 134 -3.84 -3.07 8.77
C ILE A 134 -4.76 -2.57 7.65
N ILE A 135 -5.75 -1.76 8.00
CA ILE A 135 -6.61 -1.09 7.02
C ILE A 135 -6.01 0.29 6.70
N HIS A 136 -5.55 0.48 5.47
CA HIS A 136 -4.98 1.75 5.05
C HIS A 136 -6.09 2.72 4.63
N TYR A 137 -6.57 3.54 5.56
CA TYR A 137 -7.66 4.48 5.28
C TYR A 137 -7.21 5.72 4.49
N ASN A 138 -6.90 5.48 3.23
CA ASN A 138 -6.60 6.47 2.20
C ASN A 138 -7.83 7.33 1.86
N TYR A 139 -7.59 8.59 1.47
CA TYR A 139 -8.59 9.55 0.98
C TYR A 139 -9.57 10.16 2.00
N ILE A 140 -9.23 10.14 3.29
CA ILE A 140 -9.90 10.94 4.32
C ILE A 140 -8.95 11.96 4.96
N THR A 141 -9.44 13.17 5.18
CA THR A 141 -8.70 14.25 5.84
C THR A 141 -9.49 14.80 7.03
N GLY A 142 -8.77 15.27 8.05
CA GLY A 142 -9.35 15.77 9.31
C GLY A 142 -9.52 14.69 10.38
N PHE A 143 -9.30 15.05 11.64
CA PHE A 143 -9.39 14.14 12.79
C PHE A 143 -10.82 13.66 13.02
N ASP A 144 -11.78 14.57 13.09
CA ASP A 144 -13.18 14.23 13.42
C ASP A 144 -13.79 13.22 12.46
N LYS A 145 -13.54 13.40 11.16
CA LYS A 145 -14.05 12.47 10.14
C LYS A 145 -13.41 11.09 10.28
N LYS A 146 -12.12 11.02 10.64
CA LYS A 146 -11.41 9.74 10.88
C LYS A 146 -11.94 9.04 12.12
N ILE A 147 -12.08 9.76 13.23
CA ILE A 147 -12.63 9.25 14.48
C ILE A 147 -14.04 8.72 14.24
N LYS A 148 -14.91 9.52 13.62
CA LYS A 148 -16.27 9.09 13.27
C LYS A 148 -16.27 7.79 12.46
N ARG A 149 -15.40 7.66 11.45
CA ARG A 149 -15.34 6.42 10.66
C ARG A 149 -14.94 5.21 11.50
N PHE A 150 -13.96 5.36 12.39
CA PHE A 150 -13.55 4.26 13.26
C PHE A 150 -14.71 3.83 14.17
N HIS A 151 -15.47 4.76 14.73
CA HIS A 151 -16.69 4.42 15.47
C HIS A 151 -17.76 3.75 14.60
N ASP A 152 -18.07 4.33 13.44
CA ASP A 152 -19.12 3.81 12.53
C ASP A 152 -18.89 2.35 12.11
N PHE A 153 -17.63 1.90 12.07
CA PHE A 153 -17.24 0.55 11.67
C PHE A 153 -16.77 -0.34 12.84
N GLY A 154 -16.92 0.10 14.09
CA GLY A 154 -16.50 -0.67 15.26
C GLY A 154 -14.99 -0.92 15.32
N LEU A 155 -14.19 0.01 14.80
CA LEU A 155 -12.73 -0.04 14.75
C LEU A 155 -12.06 0.94 15.74
N TRP A 156 -12.85 1.62 16.57
CA TRP A 156 -12.34 2.50 17.62
C TRP A 156 -11.98 1.68 18.87
N LEU A 157 -10.73 1.24 18.92
CA LEU A 157 -10.22 0.37 19.99
C LEU A 157 -9.59 1.15 21.17
N VAL A 158 -9.49 2.48 21.06
CA VAL A 158 -8.82 3.31 22.07
C VAL A 158 -9.53 3.20 23.41
N ASP A 159 -10.87 3.19 23.41
CA ASP A 159 -11.65 3.14 24.66
C ASP A 159 -11.47 1.79 25.36
N ASP A 160 -11.31 0.70 24.59
CA ASP A 160 -11.16 -0.66 25.11
C ASP A 160 -9.75 -0.89 25.71
N HIS A 161 -8.73 -0.24 25.15
CA HIS A 161 -7.32 -0.44 25.52
C HIS A 161 -6.67 0.77 26.19
N ALA A 162 -7.45 1.79 26.59
CA ALA A 162 -6.93 3.05 27.14
C ALA A 162 -6.03 2.88 28.38
N GLN A 163 -6.25 1.81 29.14
CA GLN A 163 -5.50 1.50 30.36
C GLN A 163 -4.36 0.50 30.14
N GLU A 164 -4.18 0.01 28.91
CA GLU A 164 -3.13 -0.94 28.59
C GLU A 164 -1.84 -0.20 28.21
N PRO A 165 -0.66 -0.69 28.66
CA PRO A 165 0.60 -0.14 28.21
C PRO A 165 0.74 -0.34 26.68
N PRO A 166 1.28 0.65 25.94
CA PRO A 166 1.40 0.57 24.47
C PRO A 166 2.20 -0.64 23.95
N LEU A 167 3.05 -1.23 24.80
CA LEU A 167 3.90 -2.37 24.48
C LEU A 167 3.45 -3.67 25.17
N GLY A 168 2.24 -3.68 25.75
CA GLY A 168 1.77 -4.76 26.60
C GLY A 168 2.40 -4.77 27.99
N ARG A 169 1.95 -5.69 28.85
CA ARG A 169 2.62 -5.98 30.12
C ARG A 169 3.86 -6.83 29.80
N VAL A 170 5.04 -6.35 30.18
CA VAL A 170 6.33 -7.06 30.08
C VAL A 170 6.46 -8.05 31.23
#